data_AF-A0A843EGX7-F1
#
_entry.id   AF-A0A843EGX7-F1
#
_cell.length_a   1.000
_cell.length_b   1.000
_cell.length_c   1.000
_cell.angle_alpha   90.00
_cell.angle_beta   90.00
_cell.angle_gamma   90.00
#
_symmetry.space_group_name_H-M   'P 1'
#
loop_
_entity.id
_entity.type
_entity.pdbx_description
1 polymer ?
#
loop_
_entity_poly.entity_id
_entity_poly.type
_entity_poly.pdbx_seq_one_letter_code
_entity_poly.pdbx_strand_id
1 'polypeptide(L)'
;DRELDDAEAKDIAGLTDADYKEIQDTVLKIDEIIQESASRHGLIHCDGKKEFGYDENRNLMIIDTFGTLDEDRWWDAALYEQGKTVELSKELVRQHYRQTGYHAKLMEAREKGLPEPDIPALPQDVIDQVAKLYGDMYERLTGDKF
;
A
#
# COMPACT_ATOMS: atom_id res chain seq x y z
N ASP A 1 10.29 -1.76 7.14
CA ASP A 1 9.66 -2.20 8.41
C ASP A 1 9.90 -3.67 8.63
N ARG A 2 9.69 -4.14 9.87
CA ARG A 2 9.69 -5.57 10.21
C ARG A 2 8.33 -5.94 10.75
N GLU A 3 7.92 -7.18 10.54
CA GLU A 3 6.72 -7.73 11.15
C GLU A 3 6.91 -7.82 12.68
N LEU A 4 5.85 -7.50 13.41
CA LEU A 4 5.77 -7.55 14.86
C LEU A 4 4.63 -8.50 15.24
N ASP A 5 4.79 -9.22 16.35
CA ASP A 5 3.64 -9.84 16.98
C ASP A 5 2.83 -8.81 17.79
N ASP A 6 1.60 -9.17 18.15
CA ASP A 6 0.67 -8.28 18.86
C ASP A 6 1.24 -7.76 20.17
N ALA A 7 2.01 -8.57 20.91
CA ALA A 7 2.55 -8.18 22.21
C ALA A 7 3.64 -7.12 22.05
N GLU A 8 4.55 -7.32 21.10
CA GLU A 8 5.61 -6.38 20.77
C GLU A 8 5.05 -5.08 20.19
N ALA A 9 4.06 -5.17 19.29
CA ALA A 9 3.41 -3.99 18.71
C ALA A 9 2.77 -3.11 19.79
N LYS A 10 2.05 -3.72 20.74
CA LYS A 10 1.42 -3.00 21.85
C LYS A 10 2.44 -2.34 22.79
N ASP A 11 3.52 -3.04 23.11
CA ASP A 11 4.57 -2.51 23.99
C ASP A 11 5.26 -1.29 23.37
N ILE A 12 5.72 -1.43 22.12
CA ILE A 12 6.41 -0.34 21.38
C ILE A 12 5.51 0.88 21.22
N ALA A 13 4.23 0.68 20.90
CA ALA A 13 3.28 1.76 20.64
C ALA A 13 2.56 2.28 21.90
N GLY A 14 2.79 1.69 23.08
CA GLY A 14 2.14 2.09 24.34
C GLY A 14 0.62 1.85 24.36
N LEU A 15 0.16 0.78 23.70
CA LEU A 15 -1.25 0.46 23.51
C LEU A 15 -1.75 -0.49 24.60
N THR A 16 -2.97 -0.23 25.08
CA THR A 16 -3.73 -1.23 25.84
C THR A 16 -4.32 -2.31 24.92
N ASP A 17 -4.83 -3.40 25.50
CA ASP A 17 -5.57 -4.40 24.71
C ASP A 17 -6.84 -3.80 24.06
N ALA A 18 -7.47 -2.82 24.72
CA ALA A 18 -8.63 -2.12 24.18
C ALA A 18 -8.25 -1.23 22.99
N ASP A 19 -7.16 -0.46 23.13
CA ASP A 19 -6.61 0.40 22.07
C ASP A 19 -6.27 -0.43 20.81
N TYR A 20 -5.58 -1.55 21.01
CA TYR A 20 -5.18 -2.42 19.91
C TYR A 20 -6.40 -3.03 19.20
N LYS A 21 -7.41 -3.44 19.98
CA LYS A 21 -8.67 -3.95 19.42
C LYS A 21 -9.43 -2.88 18.65
N GLU A 22 -9.47 -1.65 19.15
CA GLU A 22 -10.11 -0.51 18.48
C GLU A 22 -9.43 -0.21 17.13
N ILE A 23 -8.09 -0.26 17.08
CA ILE A 23 -7.33 -0.11 15.83
C ILE A 23 -7.67 -1.24 14.85
N GLN A 24 -7.65 -2.50 15.29
CA GLN A 24 -7.99 -3.64 14.44
C GLN A 24 -9.41 -3.53 13.86
N ASP A 25 -10.39 -3.19 14.70
CA ASP A 25 -11.77 -3.01 14.25
C ASP A 25 -11.91 -1.86 13.26
N THR A 26 -11.16 -0.78 13.48
CA THR A 26 -11.14 0.37 12.57
C THR A 26 -10.50 0.02 11.22
N VAL A 27 -9.39 -0.72 11.22
CA VAL A 27 -8.75 -1.21 9.98
C VAL A 27 -9.73 -2.07 9.17
N LEU A 28 -10.37 -3.06 9.81
CA LEU A 28 -11.31 -3.95 9.13
C LEU A 28 -12.52 -3.18 8.56
N LYS A 29 -13.01 -2.18 9.29
CA LYS A 29 -14.09 -1.32 8.82
C LYS A 29 -13.68 -0.45 7.64
N ILE A 30 -12.45 0.10 7.65
CA ILE A 30 -11.90 0.84 6.51
C ILE A 30 -11.84 -0.08 5.28
N ASP A 31 -11.30 -1.29 5.43
CA ASP A 31 -11.17 -2.25 4.32
C ASP A 31 -12.54 -2.67 3.76
N GLU A 32 -13.55 -2.88 4.62
CA GLU A 32 -14.92 -3.16 4.19
C GLU A 32 -15.49 -2.02 3.33
N ILE A 33 -15.35 -0.77 3.77
CA ILE A 33 -15.82 0.42 3.05
C ILE A 33 -15.09 0.57 1.71
N ILE A 34 -13.76 0.38 1.69
CA ILE A 34 -12.95 0.42 0.48
C ILE A 34 -13.42 -0.65 -0.50
N GLN A 35 -13.53 -1.89 -0.07
CA GLN A 35 -13.91 -3.02 -0.92
C GLN A 35 -15.34 -2.86 -1.47
N GLU A 36 -16.28 -2.33 -0.67
CA GLU A 36 -17.63 -2.03 -1.14
C GLU A 36 -17.61 -1.01 -2.29
N SER A 37 -16.79 0.04 -2.18
CA SER A 37 -16.65 1.04 -3.25
C SER A 37 -15.92 0.49 -4.47
N ALA A 38 -14.81 -0.21 -4.25
CA ALA A 38 -13.94 -0.72 -5.30
C ALA A 38 -14.61 -1.80 -6.16
N SER A 39 -15.37 -2.70 -5.53
CA SER A 39 -16.08 -3.79 -6.22
C SER A 39 -17.09 -3.29 -7.25
N ARG A 40 -17.74 -2.15 -7.00
CA ARG A 40 -18.67 -1.50 -7.95
C ARG A 40 -17.97 -1.07 -9.24
N HIS A 41 -16.66 -0.87 -9.18
CA HIS A 41 -15.81 -0.49 -10.30
C HIS A 41 -14.96 -1.67 -10.82
N GLY A 42 -15.30 -2.91 -10.43
CA GLY A 42 -14.63 -4.12 -10.86
C GLY A 42 -13.21 -4.27 -10.31
N LEU A 43 -12.91 -3.66 -9.17
CA LEU A 43 -11.62 -3.77 -8.49
C LEU A 43 -11.73 -4.68 -7.27
N ILE A 44 -10.62 -5.35 -6.97
CA ILE A 44 -10.40 -6.07 -5.72
C ILE A 44 -9.37 -5.28 -4.92
N HIS A 45 -9.74 -4.87 -3.70
CA HIS A 45 -8.80 -4.37 -2.71
C HIS A 45 -8.14 -5.57 -2.02
N CYS A 46 -6.81 -5.64 -2.07
CA CYS A 46 -6.06 -6.80 -1.59
C CYS A 46 -5.62 -6.62 -0.14
N ASP A 47 -5.00 -5.47 0.13
CA ASP A 47 -4.48 -5.03 1.42
C ASP A 47 -4.05 -3.57 1.32
N GLY A 48 -3.71 -2.98 2.47
CA GLY A 48 -2.97 -1.72 2.50
C GLY A 48 -2.61 -1.24 3.89
N LYS A 49 -1.77 -0.21 3.94
CA LYS A 49 -1.20 0.37 5.17
C LYS A 49 -2.10 1.49 5.69
N LYS A 50 -2.41 1.47 7.00
CA LYS A 50 -3.17 2.52 7.69
C LYS A 50 -2.31 3.04 8.84
N GLU A 51 -2.20 4.35 8.97
CA GLU A 51 -1.50 4.99 10.08
C GLU A 51 -2.49 5.64 11.04
N PHE A 52 -2.25 5.42 12.32
CA PHE A 52 -3.09 5.92 13.40
C PHE A 52 -2.27 6.70 14.41
N GLY A 53 -2.94 7.58 15.13
CA GLY A 53 -2.41 8.18 16.34
C GLY A 53 -3.53 8.50 17.32
N TYR A 54 -3.15 9.06 18.46
CA TYR A 54 -4.09 9.50 19.48
C TYR A 54 -3.96 11.00 19.68
N ASP A 55 -5.09 11.66 19.89
CA ASP A 55 -5.10 13.05 20.34
C ASP A 55 -4.74 13.17 21.84
N GLU A 56 -4.74 14.40 22.36
CA GLU A 56 -4.45 14.70 23.76
C GLU A 56 -5.44 14.08 24.77
N ASN A 57 -6.60 13.59 24.30
CA ASN A 57 -7.65 12.99 25.10
C ASN A 57 -7.72 11.45 24.94
N ARG A 58 -6.76 10.82 24.25
CA ARG A 58 -6.78 9.40 23.84
C ARG A 58 -7.96 9.03 22.94
N ASN A 59 -8.40 9.94 22.06
CA ASN A 59 -9.28 9.54 20.95
C ASN A 59 -8.43 9.03 19.78
N LEU A 60 -8.80 7.87 19.23
CA LEU A 60 -8.14 7.30 18.06
C LEU A 60 -8.39 8.17 16.82
N MET A 61 -7.32 8.48 16.09
CA MET A 61 -7.34 9.25 14.86
C MET A 61 -6.70 8.45 13.73
N ILE A 62 -7.32 8.48 12.56
CA ILE A 62 -6.67 8.08 11.30
C ILE A 62 -5.84 9.27 10.84
N ILE A 63 -4.58 9.02 10.45
CA ILE A 63 -3.64 10.09 10.06
C ILE A 63 -3.39 10.06 8.55
N ASP A 64 -2.41 9.28 8.11
CA ASP A 64 -1.92 9.25 6.73
C ASP A 64 -3.02 8.84 5.73
N THR A 65 -2.69 8.87 4.46
CA THR A 65 -3.62 8.44 3.41
C THR A 65 -3.82 6.93 3.39
N PHE A 66 -4.99 6.51 2.90
CA PHE A 66 -5.34 5.12 2.62
C PHE A 66 -6.26 5.09 1.39
N GLY A 67 -6.44 3.92 0.81
CA GLY A 67 -7.20 3.75 -0.44
C GLY A 67 -6.48 4.34 -1.65
N THR A 68 -5.17 4.56 -1.58
CA THR A 68 -4.37 5.10 -2.69
C THR A 68 -3.63 3.96 -3.40
N LEU A 69 -3.01 4.25 -4.55
CA LEU A 69 -2.15 3.27 -5.23
C LEU A 69 -0.78 3.09 -4.54
N ASP A 70 -0.52 3.92 -3.54
CA ASP A 70 0.76 3.98 -2.84
C ASP A 70 0.73 3.09 -1.61
N GLU A 71 -0.37 3.21 -0.87
CA GLU A 71 -0.59 2.57 0.41
C GLU A 71 -1.41 1.28 0.29
N ASP A 72 -2.13 1.07 -0.83
CA ASP A 72 -2.98 -0.10 -1.03
C ASP A 72 -2.70 -0.81 -2.36
N ARG A 73 -2.95 -2.12 -2.38
CA ARG A 73 -2.84 -2.98 -3.56
C ARG A 73 -4.21 -3.29 -4.15
N TRP A 74 -4.25 -3.27 -5.47
CA TRP A 74 -5.48 -3.37 -6.25
C TRP A 74 -5.30 -4.37 -7.38
N TRP A 75 -6.26 -5.27 -7.53
CA TRP A 75 -6.34 -6.16 -8.69
C TRP A 75 -7.57 -5.86 -9.53
N ASP A 76 -7.46 -6.12 -10.83
CA ASP A 76 -8.61 -6.16 -11.71
C ASP A 76 -9.42 -7.44 -11.48
N ALA A 77 -10.70 -7.31 -11.14
CA ALA A 77 -11.54 -8.45 -10.81
C ALA A 77 -11.74 -9.40 -12.01
N ALA A 78 -11.95 -8.86 -13.21
CA ALA A 78 -12.23 -9.66 -14.40
C ALA A 78 -11.00 -10.45 -14.86
N LEU A 79 -9.80 -9.88 -14.72
CA LEU A 79 -8.55 -10.60 -14.98
C LEU A 79 -8.25 -11.63 -13.89
N TYR A 80 -8.52 -11.31 -12.63
CA TYR A 80 -8.34 -12.25 -11.52
C TYR A 80 -9.21 -13.50 -11.70
N GLU A 81 -10.47 -13.35 -12.11
CA GLU A 81 -11.38 -14.46 -12.44
C GLU A 81 -10.84 -15.36 -13.56
N GLN A 82 -10.02 -14.82 -14.47
CA GLN A 82 -9.35 -15.57 -15.53
C GLN A 82 -8.03 -16.20 -15.07
N GLY A 83 -7.72 -16.15 -13.77
CA GLY A 83 -6.47 -16.64 -13.20
C GLY A 83 -5.26 -15.73 -13.45
N LYS A 84 -5.50 -14.44 -13.77
CA LYS A 84 -4.43 -13.46 -13.99
C LYS A 84 -4.46 -12.38 -12.91
N THR A 85 -3.42 -12.37 -12.08
CA THR A 85 -3.20 -11.29 -11.12
C THR A 85 -2.44 -10.14 -11.78
N VAL A 86 -3.07 -8.98 -11.86
CA VAL A 86 -2.44 -7.74 -12.34
C VAL A 86 -2.45 -6.73 -11.22
N GLU A 87 -1.27 -6.31 -10.80
CA GLU A 87 -1.07 -5.28 -9.78
C GLU A 87 -1.29 -3.89 -10.38
N LEU A 88 -2.30 -3.19 -9.87
CA LEU A 88 -2.67 -1.84 -10.30
C LEU A 88 -2.25 -0.82 -9.22
N SER A 89 -0.96 -0.78 -8.87
CA SER A 89 -0.41 0.03 -7.77
C SER A 89 1.04 0.46 -8.03
N LYS A 90 1.70 1.09 -7.04
CA LYS A 90 3.16 1.34 -7.03
C LYS A 90 4.01 0.09 -7.24
N GLU A 91 3.44 -1.11 -7.15
CA GLU A 91 4.16 -2.35 -7.44
C GLU A 91 4.77 -2.36 -8.83
N LEU A 92 4.20 -1.65 -9.82
CA LEU A 92 4.81 -1.49 -11.15
C LEU A 92 6.23 -0.91 -11.05
N VAL A 93 6.41 0.17 -10.27
CA VAL A 93 7.72 0.80 -10.04
C VAL A 93 8.66 -0.15 -9.29
N ARG A 94 8.15 -0.87 -8.30
CA ARG A 94 8.94 -1.86 -7.53
C ARG A 94 9.43 -2.98 -8.44
N GLN A 95 8.57 -3.52 -9.30
CA GLN A 95 8.92 -4.57 -10.25
C GLN A 95 9.98 -4.09 -11.25
N HIS A 96 9.90 -2.85 -11.74
CA HIS A 96 10.96 -2.27 -12.57
C HIS A 96 12.34 -2.34 -11.88
N TYR A 97 12.44 -1.87 -10.63
CA TYR A 97 13.72 -1.89 -9.89
C TYR A 97 14.17 -3.29 -9.45
N ARG A 98 13.25 -4.25 -9.30
CA ARG A 98 13.60 -5.67 -9.13
C ARG A 98 14.19 -6.25 -10.42
N GLN A 99 13.56 -5.99 -11.56
CA GLN A 99 13.97 -6.51 -12.87
C GLN A 99 15.30 -5.93 -13.37
N THR A 100 15.59 -4.66 -13.08
CA THR A 100 16.89 -4.04 -13.39
C THR A 100 18.02 -4.48 -12.46
N GLY A 101 17.70 -5.25 -11.41
CA GLY A 101 18.66 -5.71 -10.41
C GLY A 101 19.07 -4.65 -9.39
N TYR A 102 18.50 -3.45 -9.43
CA TYR A 102 18.76 -2.41 -8.43
C TYR A 102 18.37 -2.88 -7.03
N HIS A 103 17.16 -3.44 -6.88
CA HIS A 103 16.67 -3.92 -5.59
C HIS A 103 17.61 -4.95 -4.95
N ALA A 104 18.15 -5.89 -5.74
CA ALA A 104 19.08 -6.89 -5.23
C ALA A 104 20.37 -6.25 -4.70
N LYS A 105 20.95 -5.30 -5.45
CA LYS A 105 22.15 -4.56 -5.03
C LYS A 105 21.90 -3.71 -3.77
N LEU A 106 20.74 -3.06 -3.69
CA LEU A 106 20.34 -2.28 -2.52
C LEU A 106 20.27 -3.16 -1.26
N MET A 107 19.63 -4.34 -1.36
CA MET A 107 19.52 -5.27 -0.24
C MET A 107 20.88 -5.82 0.19
N GLU A 108 21.74 -6.17 -0.77
CA GLU A 108 23.11 -6.62 -0.48
C GLU A 108 23.94 -5.53 0.22
N ALA A 109 23.83 -4.27 -0.21
CA ALA A 109 24.53 -3.16 0.44
C ALA A 109 24.06 -2.96 1.89
N ARG A 110 22.74 -3.00 2.14
CA ARG A 110 22.16 -2.90 3.48
C ARG A 110 22.61 -4.02 4.41
N GLU A 111 22.57 -5.27 3.92
CA GLU A 111 23.02 -6.43 4.69
C GLU A 111 24.49 -6.33 5.11
N LYS A 112 25.32 -5.77 4.23
CA LYS A 112 26.77 -5.59 4.47
C LYS A 112 27.12 -4.27 5.18
N GLY A 113 26.13 -3.42 5.49
CA GLY A 113 26.36 -2.09 6.08
C GLY A 113 27.16 -1.15 5.16
N LEU A 114 27.05 -1.32 3.85
CA LEU A 114 27.70 -0.50 2.83
C LEU A 114 26.79 0.68 2.42
N PRO A 115 27.36 1.75 1.82
CA PRO A 115 26.56 2.82 1.25
C PRO A 115 25.55 2.29 0.23
N GLU A 116 24.32 2.81 0.27
CA GLU A 116 23.28 2.44 -0.69
C GLU A 116 23.67 2.90 -2.10
N PRO A 117 23.46 2.06 -3.14
CA PRO A 117 23.73 2.46 -4.51
C PRO A 117 22.76 3.56 -4.95
N ASP A 118 23.26 4.49 -5.77
CA ASP A 118 22.42 5.51 -6.40
C ASP A 118 21.28 4.86 -7.19
N ILE A 119 20.07 5.35 -6.97
CA ILE A 119 18.88 4.86 -7.67
C ILE A 119 18.91 5.35 -9.13
N PRO A 120 18.87 4.44 -10.13
CA PRO A 120 18.74 4.85 -11.51
C PRO A 120 17.42 5.59 -11.74
N ALA A 121 17.44 6.66 -12.53
CA ALA A 121 16.22 7.32 -12.96
C ALA A 121 15.32 6.33 -13.72
N LEU A 122 14.01 6.43 -13.53
CA LEU A 122 13.05 5.66 -14.30
C LEU A 122 13.14 6.06 -15.79
N PRO A 123 13.16 5.10 -16.72
CA PRO A 123 12.96 5.37 -18.13
C PRO A 123 11.63 6.08 -18.39
N GLN A 124 11.59 6.95 -19.40
CA GLN A 124 10.38 7.74 -19.70
C GLN A 124 9.15 6.87 -19.97
N ASP A 125 9.32 5.72 -20.63
CA ASP A 125 8.22 4.79 -20.91
C ASP A 125 7.61 4.19 -19.63
N VAL A 126 8.42 3.99 -18.58
CA VAL A 126 7.94 3.52 -17.28
C VAL A 126 7.22 4.64 -16.55
N ILE A 127 7.75 5.87 -16.62
CA ILE A 127 7.10 7.06 -16.06
C ILE A 127 5.70 7.24 -16.69
N ASP A 128 5.61 7.16 -18.01
CA ASP A 128 4.35 7.33 -18.74
C ASP A 128 3.34 6.22 -18.38
N GLN A 129 3.80 4.98 -18.25
CA GLN A 129 2.95 3.85 -17.82
C GLN A 129 2.41 4.06 -16.40
N VAL A 130 3.26 4.50 -15.47
CA VAL A 130 2.85 4.78 -14.09
C VAL A 130 1.87 5.95 -14.06
N ALA A 131 2.18 7.07 -14.72
CA ALA A 131 1.29 8.22 -14.78
C ALA A 131 -0.09 7.85 -15.34
N LYS A 132 -0.12 7.06 -16.42
CA LYS A 132 -1.36 6.55 -16.99
C LYS A 132 -2.12 5.67 -16.01
N LEU A 133 -1.44 4.74 -15.33
CA LEU A 133 -2.06 3.86 -14.34
C LEU A 133 -2.75 4.67 -13.22
N TYR A 134 -2.09 5.72 -12.73
CA TYR A 134 -2.66 6.58 -11.68
C TYR A 134 -3.88 7.35 -12.16
N GLY A 135 -3.83 7.91 -13.37
CA GLY A 135 -5.00 8.56 -13.98
C GLY A 135 -6.17 7.58 -14.16
N ASP A 136 -5.92 6.43 -14.79
CA ASP A 136 -6.94 5.40 -15.04
C ASP A 136 -7.58 4.91 -13.73
N MET A 137 -6.77 4.67 -12.71
CA MET A 137 -7.25 4.20 -11.40
C MET A 137 -7.98 5.30 -10.62
N TYR A 138 -7.57 6.56 -10.72
CA TYR A 138 -8.36 7.66 -10.18
C TYR A 138 -9.75 7.65 -10.79
N GLU A 139 -9.86 7.65 -12.12
CA GLU A 139 -11.16 7.66 -12.79
C GLU A 139 -12.00 6.44 -12.43
N ARG A 140 -11.36 5.27 -12.28
CA ARG A 140 -12.03 4.03 -11.93
C ARG A 140 -12.52 4.01 -10.49
N LEU A 141 -11.71 4.48 -9.53
CA LEU A 141 -12.05 4.46 -8.11
C LEU A 141 -13.10 5.52 -7.75
N THR A 142 -13.06 6.68 -8.41
CA THR A 142 -13.93 7.82 -8.07
C THR A 142 -15.14 7.95 -9.01
N GLY A 143 -15.03 7.47 -10.25
CA GLY A 143 -16.00 7.73 -11.32
C GLY A 143 -15.83 9.11 -11.99
N ASP A 144 -14.90 9.92 -11.53
CA ASP A 144 -14.62 11.26 -12.07
C ASP A 144 -13.55 11.24 -13.17
N LYS A 145 -13.38 12.36 -13.89
CA LYS A 145 -12.32 12.51 -14.90
C LYS A 145 -11.06 13.13 -14.30
N PHE A 146 -9.91 12.58 -14.66
CA PHE A 146 -8.59 13.06 -14.23
C PHE A 146 -8.11 14.27 -15.05
#